data_AF-A0A529LSI3-F1
#
_entry.id   AF-A0A529LSI3-F1
#
_cell.length_a   1.000
_cell.length_b   1.000
_cell.length_c   1.000
_cell.angle_alpha   90.00
_cell.angle_beta   90.00
_cell.angle_gamma   90.00
#
_symmetry.space_group_name_H-M   'P 1'
#
loop_
_entity.id
_entity.type
_entity.pdbx_description
1 polymer ?
#
loop_
_entity_poly.entity_id
_entity_poly.type
_entity_poly.pdbx_seq_one_letter_code
_entity_poly.pdbx_strand_id
1 'polypeptide(L)'
;LWAKQVGLMAGVDLPVTPMEHHYFVTEDIPEVAALDKELGLAVDLDGFSYLRQERKGVLLGVYEQNPKHWNMDGAPWDYGIELIPEDIDRISPELAKAYERFPCLATAGIRKWVNGA
;
A
#
# COMPACT_ATOMS: atom_id res chain seq x y z
N LEU A 1 -11.41 6.76 -7.99
CA LEU A 1 -11.00 8.16 -8.22
C LEU A 1 -12.11 9.03 -8.80
N TRP A 2 -12.39 8.99 -10.11
CA TRP A 2 -13.31 9.95 -10.77
C TRP A 2 -14.81 9.65 -10.67
N ALA A 3 -15.20 8.52 -10.09
CA ALA A 3 -16.61 8.10 -10.04
C ALA A 3 -17.54 9.18 -9.47
N LYS A 4 -17.13 9.87 -8.38
CA LYS A 4 -17.92 10.96 -7.77
C LYS A 4 -18.20 12.09 -8.77
N GLN A 5 -17.17 12.59 -9.45
CA GLN A 5 -17.33 13.66 -10.45
C GLN A 5 -18.17 13.22 -11.65
N VAL A 6 -18.01 11.98 -12.12
CA VAL A 6 -18.85 11.42 -13.19
C VAL A 6 -20.31 11.29 -12.74
N GLY A 7 -20.55 10.88 -11.50
CA GLY A 7 -21.90 10.83 -10.92
C GLY A 7 -22.57 12.20 -10.91
N LEU A 8 -21.84 13.25 -10.50
CA LEU A 8 -22.35 14.62 -10.47
C LEU A 8 -22.76 15.13 -11.86
N MET A 9 -22.09 14.69 -12.94
CA MET A 9 -22.51 15.01 -14.31
C MET A 9 -23.88 14.41 -14.66
N ALA A 10 -24.25 13.30 -14.04
CA ALA A 10 -25.55 12.65 -14.19
C ALA A 10 -26.57 13.08 -13.12
N GLY A 11 -26.23 14.05 -12.25
CA GLY A 11 -27.10 14.49 -11.16
C GLY A 11 -27.18 13.51 -9.98
N VAL A 12 -26.21 12.60 -9.84
CA VAL A 12 -26.16 11.60 -8.77
C VAL A 12 -24.93 11.84 -7.90
N ASP A 13 -25.13 12.06 -6.60
CA ASP A 13 -24.02 12.10 -5.64
C ASP A 13 -23.67 10.68 -5.17
N LEU A 14 -22.51 10.17 -5.61
CA LEU A 14 -22.07 8.83 -5.25
C LEU A 14 -21.32 8.85 -3.91
N PRO A 15 -21.65 7.97 -2.95
CA PRO A 15 -21.03 7.94 -1.63
C PRO A 15 -19.66 7.24 -1.65
N VAL A 16 -18.75 7.75 -2.47
CA VAL A 16 -17.39 7.23 -2.64
C VAL A 16 -16.37 8.36 -2.51
N THR A 17 -15.25 8.06 -1.84
CA THR A 17 -14.11 8.99 -1.71
C THR A 17 -12.80 8.23 -1.91
N PRO A 18 -11.81 8.81 -2.61
CA PRO A 18 -10.46 8.25 -2.63
C PRO A 18 -9.81 8.26 -1.25
N MET A 19 -8.85 7.37 -1.05
CA MET A 19 -8.11 7.21 0.19
C MET A 19 -6.68 6.84 -0.14
N GLU A 20 -5.72 7.44 0.56
CA GLU A 20 -4.31 7.05 0.46
C GLU A 20 -4.09 5.62 0.96
N HIS A 21 -3.24 4.88 0.26
CA HIS A 21 -2.86 3.52 0.64
C HIS A 21 -1.38 3.26 0.35
N HIS A 22 -0.68 2.74 1.34
CA HIS A 22 0.77 2.54 1.31
C HIS A 22 1.17 1.08 1.11
N TYR A 23 2.18 0.89 0.27
CA TYR A 23 2.99 -0.32 0.27
C TYR A 23 4.44 0.01 -0.11
N PHE A 24 5.35 -0.89 0.24
CA PHE A 24 6.73 -0.85 -0.24
C PHE A 24 7.13 -2.17 -0.88
N VAL A 25 8.14 -2.09 -1.74
CA VAL A 25 8.80 -3.22 -2.38
C VAL A 25 10.24 -3.27 -1.89
N THR A 26 10.67 -4.43 -1.41
CA THR A 26 12.04 -4.62 -0.94
C THR A 26 13.01 -4.83 -2.10
N GLU A 27 14.30 -4.74 -1.79
CA GLU A 27 15.34 -5.41 -2.54
C GLU A 27 15.26 -6.94 -2.38
N ASP A 28 16.19 -7.65 -2.99
CA ASP A 28 16.24 -9.11 -2.92
C ASP A 28 16.53 -9.56 -1.48
N ILE A 29 15.74 -10.51 -0.97
CA ILE A 29 15.89 -11.09 0.36
C ILE A 29 16.48 -12.49 0.20
N PRO A 30 17.63 -12.82 0.81
CA PRO A 30 18.30 -14.11 0.62
C PRO A 30 17.42 -15.32 0.89
N GLU A 31 16.61 -15.26 1.94
CA GLU A 31 15.67 -16.31 2.34
C GLU A 31 14.58 -16.53 1.30
N VAL A 32 14.12 -15.46 0.65
CA VAL A 32 13.12 -15.54 -0.43
C VAL A 32 13.76 -16.05 -1.72
N ALA A 33 14.97 -15.59 -2.03
CA ALA A 33 15.72 -16.01 -3.22
C ALA A 33 16.12 -17.50 -3.19
N ALA A 34 16.26 -18.08 -2.01
CA ALA A 34 16.60 -19.49 -1.81
C ALA A 34 15.40 -20.44 -1.93
N LEU A 35 14.17 -19.93 -2.08
CA LEU A 35 12.99 -20.76 -2.21
C LEU A 35 12.86 -21.35 -3.61
N ASP A 36 12.55 -22.64 -3.69
CA ASP A 36 12.26 -23.33 -4.95
C ASP A 36 10.89 -22.95 -5.55
N LYS A 37 10.02 -22.34 -4.74
CA LYS A 37 8.65 -21.97 -5.11
C LYS A 37 8.32 -20.58 -4.57
N GLU A 38 7.37 -19.93 -5.24
CA GLU A 38 6.86 -18.63 -4.82
C GLU A 38 6.17 -18.71 -3.44
N LEU A 39 6.38 -17.68 -2.61
CA LEU A 39 5.66 -17.52 -1.36
C LEU A 39 4.17 -17.36 -1.61
N GLY A 40 3.36 -17.98 -0.76
CA GLY A 40 1.95 -17.69 -0.70
C GLY A 40 1.70 -16.25 -0.25
N LEU A 41 0.60 -15.66 -0.73
CA LEU A 41 0.09 -14.39 -0.20
C LEU A 41 -0.22 -14.57 1.29
N ALA A 42 0.37 -13.73 2.13
CA ALA A 42 0.07 -13.64 3.54
C ALA A 42 -0.81 -12.42 3.81
N VAL A 43 -1.80 -12.59 4.68
CA VAL A 43 -2.61 -11.49 5.23
C VAL A 43 -2.57 -11.60 6.73
N ASP A 44 -2.04 -10.57 7.39
CA ASP A 44 -2.01 -10.43 8.84
C ASP A 44 -3.13 -9.47 9.27
N LEU A 45 -4.22 -10.06 9.76
CA LEU A 45 -5.40 -9.31 10.15
C LEU A 45 -5.18 -8.49 11.44
N ASP A 46 -4.37 -8.99 12.37
CA ASP A 46 -4.08 -8.31 13.65
C ASP A 46 -2.95 -7.27 13.50
N GLY A 47 -2.03 -7.54 12.57
CA GLY A 47 -0.95 -6.64 12.15
C GLY A 47 -1.36 -5.61 11.10
N PHE A 48 -2.60 -5.68 10.59
CA PHE A 48 -3.12 -4.84 9.52
C PHE A 48 -2.21 -4.79 8.28
N SER A 49 -1.67 -5.93 7.84
CA SER A 49 -0.76 -5.97 6.70
C SER A 49 -1.03 -7.12 5.75
N TYR A 50 -0.56 -6.99 4.52
CA TYR A 50 -0.49 -8.09 3.56
C TYR A 50 0.89 -8.11 2.92
N LEU A 51 1.35 -9.32 2.59
CA LEU A 51 2.66 -9.55 2.00
C LEU A 51 2.54 -10.56 0.86
N ARG A 52 3.18 -10.26 -0.27
CA ARG A 52 3.39 -11.21 -1.36
C ARG A 52 4.83 -11.17 -1.84
N GLN A 53 5.28 -12.22 -2.51
CA GLN A 53 6.56 -12.20 -3.19
C GLN A 53 6.54 -11.17 -4.33
N GLU A 54 7.64 -10.45 -4.48
CA GLU A 54 7.91 -9.55 -5.59
C GLU A 54 9.34 -9.81 -6.06
N ARG A 55 9.46 -10.59 -7.15
CA ARG A 55 10.73 -11.14 -7.62
C ARG A 55 11.41 -11.98 -6.53
N LYS A 56 12.62 -11.59 -6.11
CA LYS A 56 13.39 -12.24 -5.02
C LYS A 56 13.26 -11.51 -3.69
N GLY A 57 12.39 -10.50 -3.62
CA GLY A 57 12.03 -9.80 -2.40
C GLY A 57 10.54 -9.95 -2.15
N VAL A 58 9.97 -8.97 -1.44
CA VAL A 58 8.55 -8.94 -1.13
C VAL A 58 7.97 -7.55 -1.37
N LEU A 59 6.66 -7.53 -1.60
CA LEU A 59 5.82 -6.34 -1.46
C LEU A 59 5.05 -6.48 -0.16
N LEU A 60 5.12 -5.46 0.70
CA LEU A 60 4.30 -5.36 1.91
C LEU A 60 3.47 -4.09 1.88
N GLY A 61 2.15 -4.24 2.04
CA GLY A 61 1.22 -3.14 2.24
C GLY A 61 0.58 -3.20 3.61
N VAL A 62 0.16 -2.03 4.10
CA VAL A 62 -0.47 -1.88 5.42
C VAL A 62 -1.82 -1.20 5.30
N TYR A 63 -2.76 -1.60 6.15
CA TYR A 63 -4.05 -0.94 6.33
C TYR A 63 -4.00 -0.10 7.59
N GLU A 64 -4.09 1.20 7.41
CA GLU A 64 -3.83 2.17 8.48
C GLU A 64 -5.06 2.34 9.37
N GLN A 65 -4.85 2.34 10.70
CA GLN A 65 -5.94 2.67 11.63
C GLN A 65 -6.32 4.15 11.62
N ASN A 66 -5.41 5.02 11.15
CA ASN A 66 -5.66 6.44 10.92
C ASN A 66 -5.70 6.73 9.41
N PRO A 67 -6.82 6.41 8.73
CA PRO A 67 -6.92 6.55 7.29
C PRO A 67 -6.90 8.01 6.86
N LYS A 68 -6.35 8.28 5.67
CA LYS A 68 -6.31 9.62 5.07
C LYS A 68 -7.05 9.64 3.76
N HIS A 69 -8.15 10.39 3.72
CA HIS A 69 -8.86 10.65 2.48
C HIS A 69 -8.04 11.57 1.58
N TRP A 70 -8.15 11.35 0.27
CA TRP A 70 -7.50 12.16 -0.75
C TRP A 70 -8.54 12.72 -1.70
N ASN A 71 -8.49 14.03 -1.99
CA ASN A 71 -9.37 14.70 -2.94
C ASN A 71 -10.86 14.29 -2.79
N MET A 72 -11.46 14.60 -1.64
CA MET A 72 -12.84 14.16 -1.31
C MET A 72 -13.92 14.67 -2.28
N ASP A 73 -13.65 15.77 -2.98
CA ASP A 73 -14.55 16.33 -3.99
C ASP A 73 -14.35 15.71 -5.38
N GLY A 74 -13.35 14.84 -5.53
CA GLY A 74 -12.98 14.15 -6.75
C GLY A 74 -11.54 14.42 -7.16
N ALA A 75 -10.91 13.43 -7.76
CA ALA A 75 -9.53 13.54 -8.24
C ALA A 75 -9.43 14.53 -9.42
N PRO A 76 -8.29 15.24 -9.60
CA PRO A 76 -8.02 16.01 -10.80
C PRO A 76 -8.18 15.14 -12.06
N TRP A 77 -8.72 15.70 -13.15
CA TRP A 77 -8.96 14.97 -14.39
C TRP A 77 -7.68 14.55 -15.13
N ASP A 78 -6.59 15.26 -14.86
CA ASP A 78 -5.25 15.05 -15.41
C ASP A 78 -4.38 14.12 -14.55
N TYR A 79 -4.88 13.69 -13.39
CA TYR A 79 -4.20 12.68 -12.57
C TYR A 79 -4.23 11.30 -13.26
N GLY A 80 -3.20 10.47 -13.06
CA GLY A 80 -3.25 9.09 -13.56
C GLY A 80 -2.00 8.24 -13.41
N ILE A 81 -0.80 8.80 -13.61
CA ILE A 81 0.49 8.05 -13.52
C ILE A 81 1.32 8.49 -12.30
N GLU A 82 0.88 9.54 -11.62
CA GLU A 82 1.57 10.13 -10.48
C GLU A 82 1.27 9.37 -9.19
N LEU A 83 2.24 9.33 -8.28
CA LEU A 83 2.06 8.82 -6.93
C LEU A 83 1.98 9.99 -5.94
N ILE A 84 1.23 9.77 -4.86
CA ILE A 84 1.18 10.70 -3.75
C ILE A 84 2.53 10.58 -3.00
N PRO A 85 3.09 11.66 -2.42
CA PRO A 85 4.25 11.54 -1.55
C PRO A 85 3.98 10.58 -0.39
N GLU A 86 4.98 9.78 -0.02
CA GLU A 86 4.90 8.87 1.10
C GLU A 86 4.79 9.60 2.45
N ASP A 87 4.03 9.01 3.37
CA ASP A 87 3.86 9.50 4.75
C ASP A 87 4.18 8.35 5.72
N ILE A 88 5.48 8.05 5.84
CA ILE A 88 5.96 6.87 6.58
C ILE A 88 5.66 6.99 8.08
N ASP A 89 5.70 8.19 8.63
CA ASP A 89 5.41 8.44 10.05
C ASP A 89 3.97 8.04 10.40
N ARG A 90 3.01 8.31 9.49
CA ARG A 90 1.60 7.94 9.67
C ARG A 90 1.39 6.43 9.73
N ILE A 91 2.13 5.66 8.93
CA ILE A 91 2.03 4.19 8.84
C ILE A 91 2.98 3.42 9.77
N SER A 92 3.83 4.14 10.51
CA SER A 92 4.86 3.53 11.35
C SER A 92 4.33 2.52 12.39
N PRO A 93 3.15 2.71 13.04
CA PRO A 93 2.62 1.72 13.98
C PRO A 93 2.33 0.35 13.34
N GLU A 94 1.71 0.32 12.17
CA GLU A 94 1.42 -0.91 11.43
C GLU A 94 2.70 -1.52 10.85
N LEU A 95 3.62 -0.68 10.37
CA LEU A 95 4.94 -1.15 9.92
C LEU A 95 5.72 -1.82 11.05
N ALA A 96 5.71 -1.29 12.27
CA ALA A 96 6.39 -1.92 13.40
C ALA A 96 5.90 -3.35 13.63
N LYS A 97 4.57 -3.56 13.59
CA LYS A 97 3.97 -4.91 13.69
C LYS A 97 4.38 -5.81 12.52
N ALA A 98 4.40 -5.28 11.31
CA ALA A 98 4.83 -6.02 10.13
C ALA A 98 6.29 -6.49 10.24
N TYR A 99 7.20 -5.66 10.77
CA TYR A 99 8.60 -6.02 10.99
C TYR A 99 8.76 -7.07 12.10
N GLU A 100 7.92 -7.05 13.14
CA GLU A 100 7.86 -8.13 14.14
C GLU A 100 7.35 -9.43 13.53
N ARG A 101 6.36 -9.36 12.62
CA ARG A 101 5.75 -10.52 11.96
C ARG A 101 6.66 -11.17 10.92
N PHE A 102 7.43 -10.37 10.20
CA PHE A 102 8.31 -10.80 9.11
C PHE A 102 9.76 -10.34 9.37
N PRO A 103 10.52 -11.06 10.22
CA PRO A 103 11.85 -10.63 10.63
C PRO A 103 12.87 -10.46 9.50
N CYS A 104 12.69 -11.12 8.35
CA CYS A 104 13.54 -10.93 7.18
C CYS A 104 13.50 -9.50 6.61
N LEU A 105 12.47 -8.71 6.94
CA LEU A 105 12.38 -7.30 6.55
C LEU A 105 13.37 -6.40 7.30
N ALA A 106 13.83 -6.79 8.49
CA ALA A 106 14.69 -5.96 9.34
C ALA A 106 16.04 -5.62 8.68
N THR A 107 16.51 -6.47 7.77
CA THR A 107 17.77 -6.30 7.04
C THR A 107 17.57 -6.04 5.54
N ALA A 108 16.33 -6.12 5.05
CA ALA A 108 16.02 -5.89 3.65
C ALA A 108 16.04 -4.41 3.31
N GLY A 109 16.75 -4.04 2.23
CA GLY A 109 16.63 -2.70 1.66
C GLY A 109 15.23 -2.47 1.07
N ILE A 110 14.79 -1.20 1.03
CA ILE A 110 13.55 -0.81 0.36
C ILE A 110 13.89 -0.26 -1.02
N ARG A 111 13.42 -0.94 -2.08
CA ARG A 111 13.62 -0.52 -3.47
C ARG A 111 12.69 0.63 -3.84
N LYS A 112 11.44 0.58 -3.41
CA LYS A 112 10.42 1.56 -3.80
C LYS A 112 9.32 1.67 -2.76
N TRP A 113 8.97 2.90 -2.42
CA TRP A 113 7.73 3.26 -1.74
C TRP A 113 6.63 3.59 -2.75
N VAL A 114 5.40 3.25 -2.41
CA VAL A 114 4.21 3.59 -3.18
C VAL A 114 3.11 4.06 -2.25
N ASN A 115 2.64 5.29 -2.47
CA ASN A 115 1.39 5.82 -1.93
C ASN A 115 0.47 6.16 -3.10
N GLY A 116 -0.70 5.51 -3.16
CA GLY A 116 -1.69 5.71 -4.21
C GLY A 116 -3.09 5.93 -3.65
N ALA A 117 -4.04 6.33 -4.51
CA ALA A 117 -5.44 6.54 -4.17
C ALA A 117 -6.41 5.95 -5.19
#